data_AF-A0A9E3XTA7-F1
#
_entry.id   AF-A0A9E3XTA7-F1
#
_cell.length_a   1.000
_cell.length_b   1.000
_cell.length_c   1.000
_cell.angle_alpha   90.00
_cell.angle_beta   90.00
_cell.angle_gamma   90.00
#
_symmetry.space_group_name_H-M   'P 1'
#
loop_
_entity.id
_entity.type
_entity.pdbx_description
1 polymer ?
#
loop_
_entity_poly.entity_id
_entity_poly.type
_entity_poly.pdbx_seq_one_letter_code
_entity_poly.pdbx_strand_id
1 'polypeptide(L)'
;MVGVPIDDEGQLRTVRDYVGHELEPSILIGGWATVYHVGGEISRDIDFIIDPSVRDKAHEVIKKYSKSHHQKWRGEVDGVHLDVYIPFESELGKVLRLRVEVLARHTDPLGHGDWRLLTLEAHVASKFAALLDRPDTEKGLKDAREIWRLLEKGIDPEQSTQILVEATAGSVQALVEHIEHVFELLAPRAGLNKAQRKSLQRMRREWNDAIRGAVAPDRGRPELR
;
A
#
# COMPACT_ATOMS: atom_id res chain seq x y z
N MET A 1 2.56 34.61 -22.70
CA MET A 1 1.69 33.57 -22.14
C MET A 1 1.80 33.66 -20.64
N VAL A 2 0.75 34.13 -19.97
CA VAL A 2 0.71 34.18 -18.51
C VAL A 2 0.34 32.77 -18.05
N GLY A 3 1.28 32.06 -17.43
CA GLY A 3 1.04 30.75 -16.86
C GLY A 3 -0.04 30.87 -15.79
N VAL A 4 -1.11 30.08 -15.92
CA VAL A 4 -2.12 29.95 -14.87
C VAL A 4 -1.37 29.47 -13.62
N PRO A 5 -1.52 30.13 -12.45
CA PRO A 5 -0.93 29.65 -11.21
C PRO A 5 -1.43 28.24 -10.97
N ILE A 6 -0.50 27.28 -10.96
CA ILE A 6 -0.81 25.91 -10.57
C ILE A 6 -1.09 25.98 -9.07
N ASP A 7 -2.29 25.58 -8.65
CA ASP A 7 -2.58 25.42 -7.23
C ASP A 7 -1.74 24.27 -6.65
N ASP A 8 -1.63 24.20 -5.31
CA ASP A 8 -0.80 23.19 -4.65
C ASP A 8 -1.14 21.76 -5.13
N GLU A 9 -2.41 21.47 -5.43
CA GLU A 9 -2.83 20.17 -5.97
C GLU A 9 -2.36 19.93 -7.42
N GLY A 10 -2.44 20.94 -8.28
CA GLY A 10 -1.92 20.87 -9.64
C GLY A 10 -0.40 20.65 -9.66
N GLN A 11 0.33 21.23 -8.69
CA GLN A 11 1.78 21.03 -8.57
C GLN A 11 2.08 19.59 -8.20
N LEU A 12 1.37 19.04 -7.20
CA LEU A 12 1.53 17.65 -6.80
C LEU A 12 1.23 16.67 -7.94
N ARG A 13 0.18 16.92 -8.73
CA ARG A 13 -0.16 16.11 -9.91
C ARG A 13 0.94 16.17 -10.97
N THR A 14 1.45 17.37 -11.24
CA THR A 14 2.53 17.60 -12.20
C THR A 14 3.79 16.85 -11.79
N VAL A 15 4.20 16.96 -10.52
CA VAL A 15 5.39 16.24 -10.00
C VAL A 15 5.18 14.73 -10.05
N ARG A 16 4.00 14.23 -9.66
CA ARG A 16 3.67 12.80 -9.74
C ARG A 16 3.80 12.27 -11.17
N ASP A 17 3.20 12.95 -12.14
CA ASP A 17 3.22 12.48 -13.53
C ASP A 17 4.62 12.59 -14.14
N TYR A 18 5.34 13.67 -13.86
CA TYR A 18 6.74 13.81 -14.25
C TYR A 18 7.61 12.69 -13.69
N VAL A 19 7.56 12.44 -12.38
CA VAL A 19 8.36 11.38 -11.75
C VAL A 19 7.94 10.00 -12.25
N GLY A 20 6.63 9.75 -12.40
CA GLY A 20 6.11 8.48 -12.90
C GLY A 20 6.63 8.15 -14.30
N HIS A 21 6.65 9.15 -15.19
CA HIS A 21 7.22 9.05 -16.55
C HIS A 21 8.74 8.85 -16.55
N GLU A 22 9.48 9.69 -15.80
CA GLU A 22 10.95 9.59 -15.78
C GLU A 22 11.45 8.27 -15.19
N LEU A 23 10.64 7.61 -14.36
CA LEU A 23 10.99 6.36 -13.68
C LEU A 23 10.19 5.15 -14.20
N GLU A 24 9.72 5.18 -15.45
CA GLU A 24 9.01 4.05 -16.05
C GLU A 24 9.94 2.82 -16.21
N PRO A 25 9.53 1.61 -15.77
CA PRO A 25 8.25 1.29 -15.14
C PRO A 25 8.23 1.63 -13.64
N SER A 26 7.19 2.36 -13.22
CA SER A 26 6.93 2.71 -11.82
C SER A 26 5.52 2.30 -11.40
N ILE A 27 5.33 2.09 -10.09
CA ILE A 27 4.06 1.71 -9.46
C ILE A 27 3.75 2.73 -8.38
N LEU A 28 2.69 3.51 -8.57
CA LEU A 28 2.21 4.47 -7.60
C LEU A 28 1.50 3.74 -6.45
N ILE A 29 1.87 4.04 -5.21
CA ILE A 29 1.28 3.44 -4.00
C ILE A 29 0.80 4.54 -3.03
N GLY A 30 0.53 4.17 -1.78
CA GLY A 30 0.32 5.16 -0.73
C GLY A 30 -1.00 5.92 -0.86
N GLY A 31 -1.04 7.18 -0.42
CA GLY A 31 -2.28 7.97 -0.41
C GLY A 31 -2.80 8.29 -1.82
N TRP A 32 -1.90 8.48 -2.78
CA TRP A 32 -2.27 8.76 -4.17
C TRP A 32 -2.98 7.57 -4.82
N ALA A 33 -2.44 6.35 -4.67
CA ALA A 33 -3.11 5.15 -5.16
C ALA A 33 -4.52 4.97 -4.56
N THR A 34 -4.71 5.32 -3.27
CA THR A 34 -6.06 5.31 -2.67
C THR A 34 -7.01 6.28 -3.38
N VAL A 35 -6.56 7.50 -3.69
CA VAL A 35 -7.40 8.49 -4.40
C VAL A 35 -7.85 7.96 -5.76
N TYR A 36 -7.00 7.24 -6.47
CA TYR A 36 -7.37 6.62 -7.74
C TYR A 36 -8.40 5.49 -7.57
N HIS A 37 -8.25 4.67 -6.53
CA HIS A 37 -9.15 3.53 -6.27
C HIS A 37 -10.53 3.94 -5.72
N VAL A 38 -10.56 4.88 -4.77
CA VAL A 38 -11.77 5.19 -3.98
C VAL A 38 -12.02 6.70 -3.77
N GLY A 39 -11.20 7.57 -4.36
CA GLY A 39 -11.23 9.01 -4.11
C GLY A 39 -10.81 9.38 -2.68
N GLY A 40 -10.89 10.67 -2.35
CA GLY A 40 -10.58 11.18 -1.02
C GLY A 40 -9.53 12.28 -1.02
N GLU A 41 -8.91 12.47 0.12
CA GLU A 41 -7.95 13.55 0.34
C GLU A 41 -6.57 13.19 -0.24
N ILE A 42 -6.09 14.08 -1.11
CA ILE A 42 -4.78 13.95 -1.75
C ILE A 42 -3.66 13.98 -0.69
N SER A 43 -2.67 13.11 -0.87
CA SER A 43 -1.47 13.12 -0.04
C SER A 43 -0.49 14.18 -0.54
N ARG A 44 0.15 14.89 0.40
CA ARG A 44 1.29 15.78 0.07
C ARG A 44 2.56 15.02 -0.29
N ASP A 45 2.69 13.80 0.22
CA ASP A 45 3.79 12.89 -0.09
C ASP A 45 3.38 11.98 -1.26
N ILE A 46 4.30 11.70 -2.18
CA ILE A 46 4.13 10.75 -3.29
C ILE A 46 4.97 9.51 -3.03
N ASP A 47 4.36 8.33 -3.15
CA ASP A 47 5.02 7.05 -2.92
C ASP A 47 5.10 6.22 -4.20
N PHE A 48 6.29 5.76 -4.59
CA PHE A 48 6.48 4.88 -5.76
C PHE A 48 7.27 3.62 -5.39
N ILE A 49 6.87 2.47 -5.95
CA ILE A 49 7.79 1.35 -6.17
C ILE A 49 8.37 1.52 -7.57
N ILE A 50 9.69 1.42 -7.71
CA ILE A 50 10.37 1.54 -9.02
C ILE A 50 11.16 0.29 -9.34
N ASP A 51 11.34 0.01 -10.63
CA ASP A 51 12.20 -1.10 -11.05
C ASP A 51 13.68 -0.82 -10.73
N PRO A 52 14.47 -1.83 -10.29
CA PRO A 52 15.89 -1.63 -10.04
C PRO A 52 16.69 -1.09 -11.24
N SER A 53 16.23 -1.29 -12.47
CA SER A 53 16.88 -0.80 -13.70
C SER A 53 16.84 0.73 -13.86
N VAL A 54 15.84 1.42 -13.27
CA VAL A 54 15.74 2.89 -13.31
C VAL A 54 16.37 3.57 -12.11
N ARG A 55 17.17 2.85 -11.33
CA ARG A 55 17.81 3.35 -10.11
C ARG A 55 18.69 4.58 -10.32
N ASP A 56 19.58 4.52 -11.31
CA ASP A 56 20.50 5.63 -11.59
C ASP A 56 19.73 6.86 -12.08
N LYS A 57 18.67 6.63 -12.86
CA LYS A 57 17.75 7.68 -13.29
C LYS A 57 16.99 8.29 -12.10
N ALA A 58 16.54 7.46 -11.16
CA ALA A 58 15.95 7.93 -9.91
C ALA A 58 16.93 8.86 -9.17
N HIS A 59 18.22 8.48 -9.10
CA HIS A 59 19.30 9.30 -8.54
C HIS A 59 19.40 10.71 -9.13
N GLU A 60 19.20 10.85 -10.44
CA GLU A 60 19.22 12.13 -11.14
C GLU A 60 17.95 12.97 -10.90
N VAL A 61 16.79 12.31 -10.88
CA VAL A 61 15.47 12.96 -10.81
C VAL A 61 15.17 13.46 -9.41
N ILE A 62 15.41 12.63 -8.39
CA ILE A 62 15.01 12.93 -7.01
C ILE A 62 16.18 13.61 -6.28
N LYS A 63 15.96 14.81 -5.73
CA LYS A 63 17.00 15.56 -5.00
C LYS A 63 17.01 15.17 -3.52
N LYS A 64 18.18 15.30 -2.86
CA LYS A 64 18.42 15.09 -1.41
C LYS A 64 18.11 13.66 -0.92
N TYR A 65 19.07 12.75 -1.13
CA TYR A 65 18.98 11.38 -0.65
C TYR A 65 19.18 11.25 0.85
N SER A 66 18.28 10.52 1.50
CA SER A 66 18.61 9.81 2.73
C SER A 66 18.09 8.37 2.67
N LYS A 67 18.98 7.39 2.88
CA LYS A 67 18.56 6.02 3.20
C LYS A 67 17.99 6.04 4.61
N SER A 68 16.68 5.84 4.73
CA SER A 68 16.08 5.64 6.05
C SER A 68 16.46 4.26 6.61
N HIS A 69 16.37 4.08 7.94
CA HIS A 69 16.62 2.78 8.60
C HIS A 69 15.71 1.63 8.11
N HIS A 70 14.68 1.93 7.30
CA HIS A 70 13.71 0.98 6.75
C HIS A 70 13.86 0.78 5.24
N GLN A 71 15.05 1.06 4.71
CA GLN A 71 15.46 0.76 3.33
C GLN A 71 14.61 1.38 2.20
N LYS A 72 13.80 2.39 2.50
CA LYS A 72 13.20 3.27 1.48
C LYS A 72 14.03 4.53 1.27
N TRP A 73 13.96 5.05 0.05
CA TRP A 73 14.65 6.25 -0.38
C TRP A 73 13.72 7.44 -0.19
N ARG A 74 14.22 8.48 0.48
CA ARG A 74 13.51 9.74 0.63
C ARG A 74 14.18 10.84 -0.17
N GLY A 75 13.37 11.65 -0.83
CA GLY A 75 13.84 12.88 -1.45
C GLY A 75 12.72 13.83 -1.79
N GLU A 76 13.02 14.77 -2.68
CA GLU A 76 12.17 15.91 -2.99
C GLU A 76 12.32 16.29 -4.48
N VAL A 77 11.21 16.58 -5.14
CA VAL A 77 11.16 17.17 -6.50
C VAL A 77 10.23 18.36 -6.43
N ASP A 78 10.74 19.54 -6.80
CA ASP A 78 10.01 20.82 -6.78
C ASP A 78 9.22 21.06 -5.47
N GLY A 79 9.85 20.81 -4.32
CA GLY A 79 9.22 21.01 -3.00
C GLY A 79 8.27 19.90 -2.55
N VAL A 80 8.02 18.89 -3.39
CA VAL A 80 7.14 17.75 -3.10
C VAL A 80 7.96 16.57 -2.60
N HIS A 81 7.56 16.00 -1.46
CA HIS A 81 8.24 14.87 -0.85
C HIS A 81 7.92 13.56 -1.57
N LEU A 82 8.97 12.76 -1.78
CA LEU A 82 8.90 11.45 -2.41
C LEU A 82 9.47 10.38 -1.50
N ASP A 83 8.73 9.30 -1.35
CA ASP A 83 9.16 8.03 -0.77
C ASP A 83 9.25 6.98 -1.90
N VAL A 84 10.44 6.44 -2.14
CA VAL A 84 10.69 5.46 -3.20
C VAL A 84 11.14 4.13 -2.61
N TYR A 85 10.53 3.06 -3.10
CA TYR A 85 10.77 1.69 -2.68
C TYR A 85 11.31 0.87 -3.85
N ILE A 86 12.30 0.02 -3.58
CA ILE A 86 12.98 -0.77 -4.61
C ILE A 86 12.80 -2.27 -4.29
N PRO A 87 12.31 -3.09 -5.25
CA PRO A 87 12.24 -4.55 -5.14
C PRO A 87 13.52 -5.16 -4.57
N PHE A 88 13.37 -6.12 -3.64
CA PHE A 88 14.46 -6.81 -2.93
C PHE A 88 15.31 -5.95 -2.00
N GLU A 89 15.07 -4.63 -1.96
CA GLU A 89 15.77 -3.71 -1.06
C GLU A 89 14.84 -3.06 -0.05
N SER A 90 13.54 -2.99 -0.29
CA SER A 90 12.61 -2.28 0.60
C SER A 90 11.51 -3.20 1.13
N GLU A 91 11.04 -2.89 2.33
CA GLU A 91 9.87 -3.51 2.96
C GLU A 91 8.85 -2.42 3.36
N LEU A 92 7.55 -2.73 3.30
CA LEU A 92 6.49 -1.87 3.83
C LEU A 92 6.07 -2.31 5.23
N GLY A 93 6.16 -1.36 6.15
CA GLY A 93 5.78 -1.54 7.55
C GLY A 93 6.82 -2.33 8.36
N LYS A 94 6.91 -2.03 9.66
CA LYS A 94 7.80 -2.71 10.61
C LYS A 94 7.17 -3.97 11.18
N VAL A 95 5.84 -4.00 11.26
CA VAL A 95 5.08 -5.16 11.77
C VAL A 95 4.97 -6.23 10.69
N LEU A 96 4.36 -5.91 9.56
CA LEU A 96 4.12 -6.90 8.48
C LEU A 96 5.34 -7.15 7.60
N ARG A 97 6.27 -6.19 7.51
CA ARG A 97 7.50 -6.29 6.71
C ARG A 97 7.24 -6.80 5.29
N LEU A 98 6.34 -6.14 4.57
CA LEU A 98 5.90 -6.60 3.25
C LEU A 98 6.96 -6.31 2.20
N ARG A 99 7.50 -7.36 1.59
CA ARG A 99 8.48 -7.29 0.50
C ARG A 99 7.87 -6.67 -0.74
N VAL A 100 8.45 -5.57 -1.21
CA VAL A 100 7.87 -4.82 -2.33
C VAL A 100 7.98 -5.55 -3.68
N GLU A 101 8.94 -6.47 -3.83
CA GLU A 101 9.05 -7.31 -5.04
C GLU A 101 7.87 -8.26 -5.22
N VAL A 102 7.19 -8.65 -4.12
CA VAL A 102 5.98 -9.47 -4.18
C VAL A 102 4.81 -8.58 -4.57
N LEU A 103 4.63 -7.44 -3.88
CA LEU A 103 3.57 -6.48 -4.19
C LEU A 103 3.63 -6.00 -5.65
N ALA A 104 4.83 -5.78 -6.19
CA ALA A 104 5.04 -5.32 -7.57
C ALA A 104 4.53 -6.31 -8.64
N ARG A 105 4.31 -7.58 -8.30
CA ARG A 105 3.69 -8.58 -9.21
C ARG A 105 2.17 -8.41 -9.32
N HIS A 106 1.56 -7.73 -8.36
CA HIS A 106 0.12 -7.56 -8.27
C HIS A 106 -0.28 -6.13 -8.68
N THR A 107 -0.11 -5.83 -9.97
CA THR A 107 -0.43 -4.53 -10.55
C THR A 107 -1.59 -4.61 -11.53
N ASP A 108 -2.40 -3.57 -11.56
CA ASP A 108 -3.41 -3.40 -12.61
C ASP A 108 -2.72 -3.10 -13.96
N PRO A 109 -3.37 -3.42 -15.09
CA PRO A 109 -2.91 -2.97 -16.40
C PRO A 109 -2.72 -1.45 -16.46
N LEU A 110 -1.81 -0.98 -17.32
CA LEU A 110 -1.59 0.45 -17.55
C LEU A 110 -2.90 1.15 -17.93
N GLY A 111 -3.25 2.22 -17.22
CA GLY A 111 -4.49 2.98 -17.43
C GLY A 111 -4.55 4.35 -16.73
N HIS A 112 -3.48 4.77 -16.05
CA HIS A 112 -3.46 5.98 -15.21
C HIS A 112 -2.32 6.94 -15.56
N GLY A 113 -1.63 6.72 -16.68
CA GLY A 113 -0.39 7.40 -17.08
C GLY A 113 0.72 6.37 -17.36
N ASP A 114 1.97 6.80 -17.33
CA ASP A 114 3.17 5.94 -17.52
C ASP A 114 3.55 5.15 -16.25
N TRP A 115 2.65 5.12 -15.27
CA TRP A 115 2.81 4.42 -14.01
C TRP A 115 1.62 3.49 -13.76
N ARG A 116 1.87 2.40 -13.02
CA ARG A 116 0.88 1.39 -12.65
C ARG A 116 0.33 1.63 -11.25
N LEU A 117 -0.79 0.98 -10.93
CA LEU A 117 -1.28 0.85 -9.56
C LEU A 117 -1.12 -0.59 -9.09
N LEU A 118 -0.98 -0.77 -7.78
CA LEU A 118 -1.26 -2.06 -7.16
C LEU A 118 -2.75 -2.39 -7.36
N THR A 119 -3.03 -3.66 -7.62
CA THR A 119 -4.38 -4.24 -7.49
C THR A 119 -4.98 -3.87 -6.12
N LEU A 120 -6.31 -3.84 -6.00
CA LEU A 120 -6.98 -3.47 -4.76
C LEU A 120 -6.52 -4.34 -3.58
N GLU A 121 -6.36 -5.65 -3.80
CA GLU A 121 -5.94 -6.64 -2.80
C GLU A 121 -4.55 -6.34 -2.27
N ALA A 122 -3.58 -6.04 -3.15
CA ALA A 122 -2.23 -5.69 -2.76
C ALA A 122 -2.15 -4.30 -2.13
N HIS A 123 -2.95 -3.35 -2.61
CA HIS A 123 -3.00 -2.00 -2.06
C HIS A 123 -3.53 -2.00 -0.62
N VAL A 124 -4.58 -2.77 -0.33
CA VAL A 124 -5.12 -2.87 1.04
C VAL A 124 -4.11 -3.52 1.99
N ALA A 125 -3.35 -4.53 1.53
CA ALA A 125 -2.26 -5.12 2.30
C ALA A 125 -1.19 -4.07 2.67
N SER A 126 -0.81 -3.21 1.71
CA SER A 126 0.10 -2.08 1.98
C SER A 126 -0.44 -1.10 3.04
N LYS A 127 -1.76 -0.87 3.04
CA LYS A 127 -2.42 -0.02 4.02
C LYS A 127 -2.52 -0.66 5.40
N PHE A 128 -2.72 -1.98 5.47
CA PHE A 128 -2.65 -2.71 6.74
C PHE A 128 -1.28 -2.54 7.39
N ALA A 129 -0.21 -2.65 6.61
CA ALA A 129 1.16 -2.43 7.10
C ALA A 129 1.33 -1.02 7.67
N ALA A 130 0.83 0.01 6.97
CA ALA A 130 0.89 1.39 7.44
C ALA A 130 0.06 1.61 8.72
N LEU A 131 -1.16 1.07 8.79
CA LEU A 131 -2.02 1.23 9.97
C LEU A 131 -1.42 0.61 11.23
N LEU A 132 -0.85 -0.59 11.12
CA LEU A 132 -0.23 -1.31 12.24
C LEU A 132 0.99 -0.58 12.82
N ASP A 133 1.74 0.14 11.98
CA ASP A 133 2.94 0.86 12.39
C ASP A 133 2.66 2.17 13.14
N ARG A 134 1.52 2.81 12.86
CA ARG A 134 1.21 4.16 13.36
C ARG A 134 -0.28 4.36 13.72
N PRO A 135 -0.91 3.43 14.44
CA PRO A 135 -2.36 3.40 14.62
C PRO A 135 -2.93 4.63 15.33
N ASP A 136 -2.15 5.29 16.18
CA ASP A 136 -2.60 6.40 17.02
C ASP A 136 -2.16 7.77 16.52
N THR A 137 -1.78 7.86 15.24
CA THR A 137 -1.36 9.11 14.58
C THR A 137 -2.45 9.62 13.64
N GLU A 138 -2.40 10.90 13.27
CA GLU A 138 -3.30 11.47 12.25
C GLU A 138 -3.22 10.68 10.93
N LYS A 139 -2.00 10.31 10.50
CA LYS A 139 -1.80 9.45 9.32
C LYS A 139 -2.44 8.07 9.52
N GLY A 140 -2.35 7.47 10.70
CA GLY A 140 -3.04 6.21 11.02
C GLY A 140 -4.56 6.30 11.01
N LEU A 141 -5.13 7.41 11.50
CA LEU A 141 -6.57 7.67 11.39
C LEU A 141 -7.01 7.81 9.92
N LYS A 142 -6.17 8.45 9.09
CA LYS A 142 -6.38 8.53 7.64
C LYS A 142 -6.34 7.14 7.01
N ASP A 143 -5.29 6.36 7.29
CA ASP A 143 -5.14 4.99 6.79
C ASP A 143 -6.35 4.11 7.16
N ALA A 144 -6.89 4.21 8.38
CA ALA A 144 -8.10 3.48 8.78
C ALA A 144 -9.34 3.84 7.95
N ARG A 145 -9.55 5.14 7.66
CA ARG A 145 -10.66 5.58 6.78
C ARG A 145 -10.48 5.11 5.35
N GLU A 146 -9.25 5.14 4.85
CA GLU A 146 -8.92 4.68 3.51
C GLU A 146 -9.12 3.16 3.36
N ILE A 147 -8.64 2.37 4.32
CA ILE A 147 -8.87 0.92 4.37
C ILE A 147 -10.35 0.59 4.35
N TRP A 148 -11.16 1.28 5.17
CA TRP A 148 -12.61 1.06 5.17
C TRP A 148 -13.22 1.27 3.78
N ARG A 149 -12.88 2.36 3.09
CA ARG A 149 -13.38 2.64 1.74
C ARG A 149 -12.91 1.61 0.70
N LEU A 150 -11.68 1.12 0.84
CA LEU A 150 -11.15 0.06 -0.01
C LEU A 150 -11.92 -1.26 0.21
N LEU A 151 -12.18 -1.63 1.46
CA LEU A 151 -12.99 -2.81 1.79
C LEU A 151 -14.42 -2.71 1.24
N GLU A 152 -15.00 -1.51 1.19
CA GLU A 152 -16.32 -1.27 0.58
C GLU A 152 -16.36 -1.55 -0.94
N LYS A 153 -15.21 -1.65 -1.62
CA LYS A 153 -15.15 -2.07 -3.03
C LYS A 153 -15.34 -3.58 -3.24
N GLY A 154 -15.37 -4.37 -2.17
CA GLY A 154 -15.57 -5.82 -2.26
C GLY A 154 -14.28 -6.58 -2.57
N ILE A 155 -13.20 -6.24 -1.88
CA ILE A 155 -11.90 -6.92 -1.97
C ILE A 155 -12.05 -8.40 -1.63
N ASP A 156 -11.41 -9.28 -2.40
CA ASP A 156 -11.34 -10.72 -2.11
C ASP A 156 -10.38 -10.98 -0.93
N PRO A 157 -10.89 -11.44 0.23
CA PRO A 157 -10.06 -11.77 1.39
C PRO A 157 -9.07 -12.91 1.11
N GLU A 158 -9.41 -13.90 0.29
CA GLU A 158 -8.53 -15.03 -0.02
C GLU A 158 -7.31 -14.55 -0.80
N GLN A 159 -7.53 -13.77 -1.86
CA GLN A 159 -6.45 -13.22 -2.66
C GLN A 159 -5.55 -12.27 -1.85
N SER A 160 -6.14 -11.36 -1.06
CA SER A 160 -5.34 -10.43 -0.27
C SER A 160 -4.55 -11.12 0.86
N THR A 161 -5.10 -12.16 1.48
CA THR A 161 -4.38 -12.94 2.50
C THR A 161 -3.27 -13.81 1.91
N GLN A 162 -3.45 -14.36 0.70
CA GLN A 162 -2.37 -15.01 -0.05
C GLN A 162 -1.23 -14.05 -0.32
N ILE A 163 -1.54 -12.82 -0.77
CA ILE A 163 -0.53 -11.76 -0.99
C ILE A 163 0.20 -11.43 0.32
N LEU A 164 -0.52 -11.33 1.45
CA LEU A 164 0.10 -11.08 2.76
C LEU A 164 1.07 -12.21 3.18
N VAL A 165 0.66 -13.47 2.99
CA VAL A 165 1.50 -14.64 3.29
C VAL A 165 2.75 -14.68 2.40
N GLU A 166 2.60 -14.40 1.10
CA GLU A 166 3.74 -14.38 0.18
C GLU A 166 4.64 -13.17 0.46
N ALA A 167 4.09 -11.99 0.73
CA ALA A 167 4.86 -10.76 0.84
C ALA A 167 5.56 -10.61 2.19
N THR A 168 5.05 -11.16 3.29
CA THR A 168 5.67 -10.93 4.61
C THR A 168 7.08 -11.51 4.69
N ALA A 169 8.04 -10.69 5.13
CA ALA A 169 9.34 -11.14 5.62
C ALA A 169 9.34 -11.40 7.15
N GLY A 170 8.18 -11.24 7.79
CA GLY A 170 7.95 -11.55 9.20
C GLY A 170 7.50 -13.00 9.41
N SER A 171 6.90 -13.26 10.58
CA SER A 171 6.32 -14.55 10.89
C SER A 171 4.96 -14.71 10.18
N VAL A 172 4.87 -15.69 9.28
CA VAL A 172 3.61 -16.05 8.61
C VAL A 172 2.53 -16.44 9.64
N GLN A 173 2.91 -17.11 10.72
CA GLN A 173 1.99 -17.49 11.79
C GLN A 173 1.41 -16.28 12.54
N ALA A 174 2.18 -15.19 12.66
CA ALA A 174 1.74 -13.96 13.32
C ALA A 174 0.71 -13.16 12.49
N LEU A 175 0.58 -13.44 11.19
CA LEU A 175 -0.37 -12.72 10.32
C LEU A 175 -1.81 -12.85 10.80
N VAL A 176 -2.19 -13.98 11.40
CA VAL A 176 -3.53 -14.19 11.97
C VAL A 176 -3.83 -13.13 13.03
N GLU A 177 -2.89 -12.89 13.94
CA GLU A 177 -3.03 -11.90 15.01
C GLU A 177 -2.95 -10.47 14.46
N HIS A 178 -2.10 -10.22 13.46
CA HIS A 178 -1.96 -8.90 12.86
C HIS A 178 -3.22 -8.47 12.10
N ILE A 179 -3.85 -9.37 11.34
CA ILE A 179 -5.10 -9.08 10.64
C ILE A 179 -6.22 -8.82 11.66
N GLU A 180 -6.31 -9.65 12.69
CA GLU A 180 -7.28 -9.45 13.76
C GLU A 180 -7.12 -8.05 14.39
N HIS A 181 -5.89 -7.67 14.70
CA HIS A 181 -5.57 -6.36 15.25
C HIS A 181 -5.95 -5.23 14.28
N VAL A 182 -5.68 -5.35 12.98
CA VAL A 182 -6.14 -4.36 11.98
C VAL A 182 -7.65 -4.14 12.08
N PHE A 183 -8.46 -5.21 12.08
CA PHE A 183 -9.91 -5.09 12.15
C PHE A 183 -10.41 -4.48 13.46
N GLU A 184 -9.72 -4.71 14.57
CA GLU A 184 -9.99 -4.06 15.86
C GLU A 184 -9.70 -2.55 15.81
N LEU A 185 -8.63 -2.16 15.11
CA LEU A 185 -8.22 -0.77 14.97
C LEU A 185 -9.20 0.03 14.09
N LEU A 186 -9.78 -0.59 13.06
CA LEU A 186 -10.59 0.10 12.03
C LEU A 186 -11.84 0.78 12.59
N ALA A 187 -12.65 0.08 13.39
CA ALA A 187 -13.93 0.63 13.86
C ALA A 187 -13.82 1.96 14.63
N PRO A 188 -12.96 2.09 15.65
CA PRO A 188 -12.81 3.35 16.38
C PRO A 188 -12.08 4.43 15.56
N ARG A 189 -11.12 4.06 14.70
CA ARG A 189 -10.26 5.03 13.99
C ARG A 189 -10.86 5.58 12.70
N ALA A 190 -11.65 4.76 12.00
CA ALA A 190 -12.37 5.21 10.81
C ALA A 190 -13.68 5.95 11.13
N GLY A 191 -14.08 6.03 12.41
CA GLY A 191 -15.31 6.71 12.82
C GLY A 191 -16.58 5.98 12.36
N LEU A 192 -16.56 4.65 12.30
CA LEU A 192 -17.63 3.86 11.70
C LEU A 192 -18.94 3.96 12.49
N ASN A 193 -20.05 4.10 11.77
CA ASN A 193 -21.40 4.05 12.34
C ASN A 193 -21.85 2.59 12.63
N LYS A 194 -23.03 2.41 13.24
CA LYS A 194 -23.55 1.09 13.64
C LYS A 194 -23.70 0.11 12.48
N ALA A 195 -24.14 0.57 11.31
CA ALA A 195 -24.33 -0.29 10.13
C ALA A 195 -22.97 -0.72 9.55
N GLN A 196 -22.04 0.23 9.43
CA GLN A 196 -20.67 -0.02 8.98
C GLN A 196 -19.95 -0.99 9.91
N ARG A 197 -20.08 -0.85 11.23
CA ARG A 197 -19.51 -1.81 12.21
C ARG A 197 -20.05 -3.22 12.00
N LYS A 198 -21.33 -3.40 11.70
CA LYS A 198 -21.88 -4.74 11.40
C LYS A 198 -21.26 -5.34 10.14
N SER A 199 -21.07 -4.52 9.09
CA SER A 199 -20.42 -4.95 7.86
C SER A 199 -18.95 -5.31 8.11
N LEU A 200 -18.23 -4.46 8.87
CA LEU A 200 -16.84 -4.72 9.27
C LEU A 200 -16.72 -6.04 10.05
N GLN A 201 -17.66 -6.35 10.95
CA GLN A 201 -17.62 -7.62 11.69
C GLN A 201 -17.84 -8.84 10.80
N ARG A 202 -18.58 -8.70 9.69
CA ARG A 202 -18.70 -9.77 8.69
C ARG A 202 -17.38 -9.94 7.94
N MET A 203 -16.82 -8.84 7.42
CA MET A 203 -15.52 -8.85 6.73
C MET A 203 -14.41 -9.40 7.63
N ARG A 204 -14.37 -9.02 8.91
CA ARG A 204 -13.41 -9.55 9.91
C ARG A 204 -13.44 -11.08 9.96
N ARG A 205 -14.63 -11.70 9.95
CA ARG A 205 -14.74 -13.17 9.95
C ARG A 205 -14.21 -13.77 8.65
N GLU A 206 -14.61 -13.24 7.51
CA GLU A 206 -14.16 -13.70 6.19
C GLU A 206 -12.62 -13.62 6.07
N TRP A 207 -12.03 -12.51 6.49
CA TRP A 207 -10.57 -12.32 6.51
C TRP A 207 -9.86 -13.23 7.50
N ASN A 208 -10.43 -13.46 8.68
CA ASN A 208 -9.87 -14.37 9.67
C ASN A 208 -9.90 -15.82 9.19
N ASP A 209 -10.98 -16.25 8.54
CA ASP A 209 -11.08 -17.58 7.96
C ASP A 209 -10.08 -17.75 6.81
N ALA A 210 -9.99 -16.75 5.92
CA ALA A 210 -9.06 -16.74 4.80
C ALA A 210 -7.59 -16.82 5.25
N ILE A 211 -7.15 -15.98 6.21
CA ILE A 211 -5.75 -16.01 6.67
C ILE A 211 -5.43 -17.29 7.44
N ARG A 212 -6.37 -17.84 8.22
CA ARG A 212 -6.15 -19.13 8.90
C ARG A 212 -6.00 -20.25 7.89
N GLY A 213 -6.77 -20.23 6.80
CA GLY A 213 -6.62 -21.15 5.68
C GLY A 213 -5.26 -21.02 5.00
N ALA A 214 -4.83 -19.79 4.70
CA ALA A 214 -3.56 -19.50 4.01
C ALA A 214 -2.31 -19.80 4.85
N VAL A 215 -2.40 -19.67 6.19
CA VAL A 215 -1.30 -19.91 7.13
C VAL A 215 -1.24 -21.38 7.60
N ALA A 216 -2.33 -22.14 7.44
CA ALA A 216 -2.36 -23.54 7.84
C ALA A 216 -1.28 -24.33 7.08
N PRO A 217 -0.51 -25.21 7.77
CA PRO A 217 0.44 -26.08 7.09
C PRO A 217 -0.33 -26.93 6.08
N ASP A 218 0.22 -27.02 4.86
CA ASP A 218 -0.32 -27.82 3.77
C ASP A 218 -0.67 -29.21 4.32
N ARG A 219 -1.96 -29.48 4.48
CA ARG A 219 -2.44 -30.81 4.86
C ARG A 219 -2.25 -31.64 3.62
N GLY A 220 -1.03 -32.17 3.48
CA GLY A 220 -0.60 -32.95 2.34
C GLY A 220 -1.72 -33.88 1.89
N ARG A 221 -2.04 -33.81 0.59
CA ARG A 221 -2.80 -34.86 -0.07
C ARG A 221 -2.23 -36.20 0.41
N PRO A 222 -3.06 -37.13 0.92
CA PRO A 222 -2.55 -38.45 1.24
C PRO A 222 -1.93 -39.01 -0.04
N GLU A 223 -0.66 -39.39 0.04
CA GLU A 223 -0.04 -40.17 -1.03
C GLU A 223 -0.90 -41.43 -1.21
N LEU A 224 -1.54 -41.51 -2.37
CA LEU A 224 -2.21 -42.73 -2.81
C LEU A 224 -1.10 -43.78 -2.95
N ARG A 225 -0.98 -44.65 -1.94
CA ARG A 225 -0.26 -45.91 -2.03
C ARG A 225 -1.04 -46.91 -2.88
#